data_AF-A0A9X1TX12-F1
#
_entry.id   AF-A0A9X1TX12-F1
#
_cell.length_a   1.000
_cell.length_b   1.000
_cell.length_c   1.000
_cell.angle_alpha   90.00
_cell.angle_beta   90.00
_cell.angle_gamma   90.00
#
_symmetry.space_group_name_H-M   'P 1'
#
loop_
_entity.id
_entity.type
_entity.pdbx_description
1 polymer ?
#
loop_
_entity_poly.entity_id
_entity_poly.type
_entity_poly.pdbx_seq_one_letter_code
_entity_poly.pdbx_strand_id
1 'polypeptide(L)'
;MKASTTGELYAAFMQEIKQRIGKVERIIVEVAHRPEGEEASYLVELAHLQIRFICELTALASLAAHNSYGIRKDLLKKWHADIIFDELERINPHSFPVPVRATVGPDGVYQFQPAKERRLSRAHLKQIYGNCGRLLHRGVLKHTLQGRERTYDLNQVAAWLKQLYGLLAEHMILLPKEQQVLMVNLIDGEGGRVQVAKAVSDGPFAVSPDFRLGHKDP
;
A
#
# COMPACT_ATOMS: atom_id res chain seq x y z
N MET A 1 16.96 -1.58 -23.69
CA MET A 1 15.66 -1.44 -22.99
C MET A 1 15.33 0.04 -22.90
N LYS A 2 14.15 0.49 -23.36
CA LYS A 2 13.69 1.85 -23.05
C LYS A 2 13.52 1.96 -21.53
N ALA A 3 13.95 3.07 -20.94
CA ALA A 3 13.65 3.34 -19.54
C ALA A 3 12.13 3.38 -19.37
N SER A 4 11.60 2.59 -18.45
CA SER A 4 10.16 2.59 -18.15
C SER A 4 9.76 3.93 -17.55
N THR A 5 8.60 4.46 -17.93
CA THR A 5 8.11 5.73 -17.38
C THR A 5 7.71 5.58 -15.90
N THR A 6 7.70 6.67 -15.14
CA THR A 6 7.30 6.70 -13.72
C THR A 6 5.95 5.99 -13.48
N GLY A 7 4.97 6.22 -14.35
CA GLY A 7 3.65 5.59 -14.26
C GLY A 7 3.66 4.09 -14.56
N GLU A 8 4.46 3.63 -15.52
CA GLU A 8 4.60 2.20 -15.83
C GLU A 8 5.27 1.43 -14.68
N LEU A 9 6.34 2.00 -14.09
CA LEU A 9 7.02 1.36 -12.96
C LEU A 9 6.09 1.30 -11.73
N TYR A 10 5.34 2.37 -11.47
CA TYR A 10 4.32 2.37 -10.43
C TYR A 10 3.24 1.30 -10.69
N ALA A 11 2.74 1.21 -11.93
CA ALA A 11 1.74 0.23 -12.33
C ALA A 11 2.23 -1.21 -12.14
N ALA A 12 3.51 -1.49 -12.42
CA ALA A 12 4.09 -2.81 -12.22
C ALA A 12 4.06 -3.24 -10.74
N PHE A 13 4.46 -2.36 -9.82
CA PHE A 13 4.37 -2.63 -8.39
C PHE A 13 2.90 -2.82 -7.94
N MET A 14 2.00 -1.99 -8.43
CA MET A 14 0.57 -2.11 -8.13
C MET A 14 -0.04 -3.42 -8.66
N GLN A 15 0.44 -3.90 -9.81
CA GLN A 15 0.01 -5.19 -10.37
C GLN A 15 0.43 -6.35 -9.47
N GLU A 16 1.66 -6.31 -8.93
CA GLU A 16 2.13 -7.30 -7.96
C GLU A 16 1.32 -7.22 -6.65
N ILE A 17 1.08 -6.01 -6.14
CA ILE A 17 0.21 -5.80 -4.96
C ILE A 17 -1.16 -6.42 -5.17
N LYS A 18 -1.79 -6.18 -6.33
CA LYS A 18 -3.09 -6.75 -6.66
C LYS A 18 -3.08 -8.28 -6.63
N GLN A 19 -2.05 -8.92 -7.19
CA GLN A 19 -1.90 -10.38 -7.14
C GLN A 19 -1.75 -10.90 -5.71
N ARG A 20 -0.99 -10.18 -4.87
CA ARG A 20 -0.80 -10.52 -3.46
C ARG A 20 -2.09 -10.35 -2.64
N ILE A 21 -2.87 -9.29 -2.89
CA ILE A 21 -4.20 -9.11 -2.32
C ILE A 21 -5.07 -10.34 -2.63
N GLY A 22 -5.18 -10.72 -3.90
CA GLY A 22 -5.96 -11.89 -4.31
C GLY A 22 -5.47 -13.20 -3.68
N LYS A 23 -4.16 -13.34 -3.45
CA LYS A 23 -3.60 -14.49 -2.71
C LYS A 23 -4.04 -14.50 -1.24
N VAL A 24 -4.05 -13.36 -0.57
CA VAL A 24 -4.51 -13.27 0.83
C VAL A 24 -6.02 -13.54 0.91
N GLU A 25 -6.82 -13.02 -0.01
CA GLU A 25 -8.27 -13.31 -0.07
C GLU A 25 -8.54 -14.81 -0.17
N ARG A 26 -7.83 -15.51 -1.06
CA ARG A 26 -7.93 -16.98 -1.18
C ARG A 26 -7.56 -17.70 0.11
N ILE A 27 -6.49 -17.27 0.79
CA ILE A 27 -6.09 -17.85 2.07
C ILE A 27 -7.19 -17.65 3.12
N ILE A 28 -7.78 -16.45 3.21
CA ILE A 28 -8.85 -16.16 4.17
C ILE A 28 -10.04 -17.08 3.93
N VAL A 29 -10.48 -17.20 2.68
CA VAL A 29 -11.58 -18.10 2.31
C VAL A 29 -11.22 -19.55 2.63
N GLU A 30 -10.03 -20.00 2.27
CA GLU A 30 -9.59 -21.38 2.50
C GLU A 30 -9.54 -21.75 3.99
N VAL A 31 -8.96 -20.88 4.82
CA VAL A 31 -8.85 -21.11 6.27
C VAL A 31 -10.22 -21.07 6.93
N ALA A 32 -11.13 -20.18 6.51
CA ALA A 32 -12.47 -20.07 7.08
C ALA A 32 -13.34 -21.33 6.87
N HIS A 33 -13.02 -22.17 5.88
CA HIS A 33 -13.76 -23.41 5.58
C HIS A 33 -13.05 -24.68 6.07
N ARG A 34 -11.90 -24.57 6.75
CA ARG A 34 -11.14 -25.72 7.27
C ARG A 34 -11.35 -25.87 8.79
N PRO A 35 -11.44 -27.10 9.32
CA PRO A 35 -11.32 -27.34 10.75
C PRO A 35 -9.94 -26.86 11.26
N GLU A 36 -9.88 -26.32 12.48
CA GLU A 36 -8.64 -25.84 13.09
C GLU A 36 -7.53 -26.93 13.09
N GLY A 37 -6.29 -26.55 12.72
CA GLY A 37 -5.15 -27.48 12.63
C GLY A 37 -3.84 -26.83 12.16
N GLU A 38 -2.72 -27.56 12.19
CA GLU A 38 -1.38 -27.04 11.87
C GLU A 38 -1.28 -26.43 10.46
N GLU A 39 -1.92 -27.04 9.46
CA GLU A 39 -1.94 -26.52 8.08
C GLU A 39 -2.57 -25.13 7.97
N ALA A 40 -3.64 -24.86 8.73
CA ALA A 40 -4.29 -23.57 8.76
C ALA A 40 -3.34 -22.49 9.30
N SER A 41 -2.52 -22.81 10.31
CA SER A 41 -1.55 -21.89 10.88
C SER A 41 -0.49 -21.45 9.85
N TYR A 42 0.04 -22.37 9.05
CA TYR A 42 1.00 -22.03 7.99
C TYR A 42 0.38 -21.16 6.89
N LEU A 43 -0.90 -21.37 6.56
CA LEU A 43 -1.61 -20.50 5.63
C LEU A 43 -1.77 -19.08 6.19
N VAL A 44 -2.11 -18.94 7.46
CA VAL A 44 -2.20 -17.61 8.08
C VAL A 44 -0.82 -16.94 8.19
N GLU A 45 0.26 -17.68 8.44
CA GLU A 45 1.63 -17.15 8.32
C GLU A 45 1.95 -16.63 6.93
N LEU A 46 1.60 -17.40 5.90
CA LEU A 46 1.76 -16.98 4.51
C LEU A 46 0.98 -15.69 4.24
N ALA A 47 -0.23 -15.55 4.77
CA ALA A 47 -1.01 -14.32 4.64
C ALA A 47 -0.31 -13.11 5.30
N HIS A 48 0.25 -13.27 6.50
CA HIS A 48 1.03 -12.22 7.16
C HIS A 48 2.24 -11.79 6.31
N LEU A 49 2.92 -12.75 5.67
CA LEU A 49 4.03 -12.46 4.76
C LEU A 49 3.57 -11.68 3.53
N GLN A 50 2.43 -12.03 2.93
CA GLN A 50 1.89 -11.27 1.80
C GLN A 50 1.50 -9.85 2.20
N ILE A 51 0.86 -9.65 3.36
CA ILE A 51 0.52 -8.32 3.88
C ILE A 51 1.79 -7.48 4.09
N ARG A 52 2.86 -8.07 4.62
CA ARG A 52 4.16 -7.40 4.75
C ARG A 52 4.71 -6.96 3.39
N PHE A 53 4.68 -7.84 2.39
CA PHE A 53 5.13 -7.48 1.04
C PHE A 53 4.28 -6.37 0.42
N ILE A 54 2.97 -6.36 0.64
CA ILE A 54 2.11 -5.26 0.16
C ILE A 54 2.57 -3.92 0.76
N CYS A 55 2.91 -3.89 2.06
CA CYS A 55 3.45 -2.68 2.70
C CYS A 55 4.78 -2.23 2.07
N GLU A 56 5.71 -3.17 1.83
CA GLU A 56 7.01 -2.91 1.21
C GLU A 56 6.86 -2.41 -0.24
N LEU A 57 6.03 -3.08 -1.04
CA LEU A 57 5.72 -2.69 -2.41
C LEU A 57 5.05 -1.33 -2.49
N THR A 58 4.18 -0.99 -1.53
CA THR A 58 3.57 0.35 -1.47
C THR A 58 4.65 1.42 -1.30
N ALA A 59 5.62 1.17 -0.40
CA ALA A 59 6.73 2.09 -0.19
C ALA A 59 7.64 2.20 -1.43
N LEU A 60 7.98 1.08 -2.05
CA LEU A 60 8.81 1.03 -3.27
C LEU A 60 8.10 1.69 -4.46
N ALA A 61 6.79 1.50 -4.60
CA ALA A 61 5.99 2.16 -5.62
C ALA A 61 6.00 3.68 -5.41
N SER A 62 5.75 4.16 -4.18
CA SER A 62 5.88 5.58 -3.87
C SER A 62 7.30 6.10 -4.14
N LEU A 63 8.35 5.33 -3.83
CA LEU A 63 9.72 5.71 -4.13
C LEU A 63 9.98 5.83 -5.63
N ALA A 64 9.50 4.87 -6.41
CA ALA A 64 9.56 4.88 -7.86
C ALA A 64 8.80 6.08 -8.47
N ALA A 65 7.61 6.39 -7.95
CA ALA A 65 6.82 7.54 -8.40
C ALA A 65 7.57 8.87 -8.21
N HIS A 66 8.43 8.97 -7.19
CA HIS A 66 9.14 10.18 -6.82
C HIS A 66 10.62 10.17 -7.24
N ASN A 67 11.04 9.28 -8.16
CA ASN A 67 12.45 9.14 -8.56
C ASN A 67 13.10 10.45 -9.07
N SER A 68 12.32 11.31 -9.72
CA SER A 68 12.76 12.63 -10.19
C SER A 68 13.01 13.65 -9.06
N TYR A 69 12.58 13.38 -7.83
CA TYR A 69 12.64 14.33 -6.71
C TYR A 69 14.03 14.41 -6.07
N GLY A 70 15.06 13.85 -6.72
CA GLY A 70 16.42 13.84 -6.22
C GLY A 70 16.64 12.78 -5.13
N ILE A 71 16.05 11.59 -5.31
CA ILE A 71 16.22 10.47 -4.37
C ILE A 71 17.71 10.10 -4.26
N ARG A 72 18.20 10.01 -3.01
CA ARG A 72 19.60 9.63 -2.76
C ARG A 72 19.86 8.18 -3.19
N LYS A 73 21.06 7.91 -3.72
CA LYS A 73 21.45 6.58 -4.21
C LYS A 73 21.41 5.48 -3.13
N ASP A 74 21.62 5.82 -1.87
CA ASP A 74 21.51 4.88 -0.74
C ASP A 74 20.06 4.46 -0.48
N LEU A 75 19.10 5.35 -0.71
CA LEU A 75 17.68 5.08 -0.53
C LEU A 75 17.15 4.08 -1.56
N LEU A 76 17.69 4.09 -2.79
CA LEU A 76 17.39 3.10 -3.83
C LEU A 76 17.78 1.66 -3.46
N LYS A 77 18.61 1.48 -2.42
CA LYS A 77 19.02 0.17 -1.90
C LYS A 77 18.19 -0.26 -0.69
N LYS A 78 17.25 0.56 -0.23
CA LYS A 78 16.38 0.25 0.92
C LYS A 78 15.13 -0.46 0.43
N TRP A 79 14.66 -1.39 1.25
CA TRP A 79 13.40 -2.11 1.07
C TRP A 79 12.49 -1.99 2.30
N HIS A 80 13.04 -1.54 3.43
CA HIS A 80 12.27 -1.30 4.66
C HIS A 80 11.27 -0.17 4.45
N ALA A 81 9.98 -0.50 4.45
CA ALA A 81 8.89 0.44 4.23
C ALA A 81 8.96 1.66 5.16
N ASP A 82 9.28 1.43 6.43
CA ASP A 82 9.41 2.48 7.46
C ASP A 82 10.42 3.57 7.06
N ILE A 83 11.64 3.15 6.73
CA ILE A 83 12.74 4.03 6.30
C ILE A 83 12.37 4.78 5.02
N ILE A 84 11.80 4.07 4.03
CA ILE A 84 11.43 4.66 2.74
C ILE A 84 10.40 5.76 2.94
N PHE A 85 9.36 5.50 3.75
CA PHE A 85 8.29 6.45 3.99
C PHE A 85 8.71 7.68 4.80
N ASP A 86 9.69 7.56 5.68
CA ASP A 86 10.26 8.72 6.39
C ASP A 86 11.08 9.61 5.46
N GLU A 87 11.93 9.02 4.63
CA GLU A 87 12.72 9.78 3.68
C GLU A 87 11.83 10.43 2.60
N LEU A 88 10.81 9.72 2.13
CA LEU A 88 9.88 10.25 1.14
C LEU A 88 9.07 11.43 1.65
N GLU A 89 8.67 11.46 2.92
CA GLU A 89 7.97 12.62 3.49
C GLU A 89 8.86 13.87 3.52
N ARG A 90 10.15 13.70 3.84
CA ARG A 90 11.13 14.80 3.80
C ARG A 90 11.30 15.36 2.38
N ILE A 91 11.16 14.51 1.36
CA ILE A 91 11.31 14.87 -0.06
C ILE A 91 10.02 15.47 -0.64
N ASN A 92 8.88 14.87 -0.32
CA ASN A 92 7.54 15.29 -0.69
C ASN A 92 6.55 14.89 0.44
N PRO A 93 5.95 15.85 1.16
CA PRO A 93 4.97 15.56 2.22
C PRO A 93 3.69 14.91 1.68
N HIS A 94 3.49 14.89 0.36
CA HIS A 94 2.35 14.26 -0.32
C HIS A 94 2.72 12.94 -1.02
N SER A 95 3.83 12.32 -0.64
CA SER A 95 4.34 11.09 -1.27
C SER A 95 3.55 9.82 -0.97
N PHE A 96 2.68 9.86 0.04
CA PHE A 96 1.85 8.74 0.45
C PHE A 96 0.58 8.64 -0.43
N PRO A 97 0.14 7.42 -0.81
CA PRO A 97 -1.09 7.25 -1.58
C PRO A 97 -2.30 7.90 -0.91
N VAL A 98 -3.13 8.56 -1.72
CA VAL A 98 -4.38 9.20 -1.26
C VAL A 98 -5.55 8.41 -1.83
N PRO A 99 -6.35 7.71 -1.01
CA PRO A 99 -7.51 7.00 -1.54
C PRO A 99 -8.55 8.01 -2.03
N VAL A 100 -9.13 7.75 -3.18
CA VAL A 100 -10.14 8.61 -3.80
C VAL A 100 -11.37 7.82 -4.22
N ARG A 101 -12.44 8.55 -4.53
CA ARG A 101 -13.61 8.06 -5.22
C ARG A 101 -13.79 8.89 -6.48
N ALA A 102 -13.77 8.26 -7.65
CA ALA A 102 -14.21 8.88 -8.88
C ALA A 102 -15.74 8.96 -8.91
N THR A 103 -16.24 10.11 -9.32
CA THR A 103 -17.65 10.36 -9.61
C THR A 103 -17.73 11.04 -10.96
N VAL A 104 -18.80 10.80 -11.71
CA VAL A 104 -19.04 11.52 -12.97
C VAL A 104 -19.98 12.67 -12.65
N GLY A 105 -19.55 13.89 -12.94
CA GLY A 105 -20.35 15.09 -12.79
C GLY A 105 -21.49 15.17 -13.81
N PRO A 106 -22.45 16.10 -13.63
CA PRO A 106 -23.56 16.31 -14.58
C PRO A 106 -23.11 16.68 -15.99
N ASP A 107 -21.89 17.21 -16.12
CA ASP A 107 -21.20 17.59 -17.35
C ASP A 107 -20.42 16.43 -18.01
N GLY A 108 -20.47 15.23 -17.41
CA GLY A 108 -19.71 14.06 -17.87
C GLY A 108 -18.24 14.07 -17.46
N VAL A 109 -17.80 15.05 -16.65
CA VAL A 109 -16.41 15.18 -16.21
C VAL A 109 -16.17 14.32 -14.97
N TYR A 110 -15.07 13.56 -14.97
CA TYR A 110 -14.66 12.81 -13.79
C TYR A 110 -14.16 13.75 -12.69
N GLN A 111 -14.77 13.63 -11.51
CA GLN A 111 -14.37 14.32 -10.28
C GLN A 111 -13.84 13.29 -9.29
N PHE A 112 -12.67 13.56 -8.74
CA PHE A 112 -12.03 12.69 -7.76
C PHE A 112 -12.04 13.37 -6.39
N GLN A 113 -12.67 12.72 -5.42
CA GLN A 113 -12.76 13.23 -4.05
C GLN A 113 -12.01 12.30 -3.10
N PRO A 114 -11.29 12.82 -2.09
CA PRO A 114 -10.67 11.97 -1.07
C PRO A 114 -11.69 11.05 -0.39
N ALA A 115 -11.45 9.75 -0.44
CA ALA A 115 -12.28 8.75 0.22
C ALA A 115 -11.86 8.64 1.70
N LYS A 116 -12.39 9.54 2.54
CA LYS A 116 -12.03 9.64 3.97
C LYS A 116 -12.23 8.32 4.73
N GLU A 117 -13.26 7.57 4.36
CA GLU A 117 -13.63 6.28 4.94
C GLU A 117 -12.63 5.16 4.65
N ARG A 118 -11.80 5.32 3.61
CA ARG A 118 -10.79 4.33 3.19
C ARG A 118 -9.37 4.76 3.56
N ARG A 119 -9.23 5.86 4.31
CA ARG A 119 -7.93 6.40 4.70
C ARG A 119 -7.19 5.41 5.59
N LEU A 120 -5.95 5.13 5.22
CA LEU A 120 -4.95 4.49 6.05
C LEU A 120 -3.81 5.49 6.21
N SER A 121 -3.43 5.83 7.45
CA SER A 121 -2.29 6.71 7.67
C SER A 121 -0.98 5.95 7.44
N ARG A 122 0.08 6.68 7.10
CA ARG A 122 1.42 6.13 7.00
C ARG A 122 1.90 5.50 8.32
N ALA A 123 1.58 6.12 9.46
CA ALA A 123 1.88 5.58 10.78
C ALA A 123 1.18 4.23 11.00
N HIS A 124 -0.08 4.11 10.61
CA HIS A 124 -0.81 2.86 10.70
C HIS A 124 -0.25 1.80 9.73
N LEU A 125 0.13 2.17 8.49
CA LEU A 125 0.82 1.23 7.59
C LEU A 125 2.13 0.71 8.21
N LYS A 126 2.93 1.58 8.83
CA LYS A 126 4.15 1.19 9.57
C LYS A 126 3.84 0.23 10.72
N GLN A 127 2.74 0.45 11.44
CA GLN A 127 2.28 -0.45 12.50
C GLN A 127 1.93 -1.84 11.94
N ILE A 128 1.18 -1.90 10.83
CA ILE A 128 0.87 -3.16 10.13
C ILE A 128 2.17 -3.87 9.74
N TYR A 129 3.08 -3.16 9.07
CA TYR A 129 4.39 -3.67 8.66
C TYR A 129 5.19 -4.26 9.83
N GLY A 130 5.33 -3.51 10.92
CA GLY A 130 6.06 -3.95 12.12
C GLY A 130 5.39 -5.14 12.81
N ASN A 131 4.05 -5.18 12.86
CA ASN A 131 3.30 -6.30 13.41
C ASN A 131 3.51 -7.59 12.62
N CYS A 132 3.43 -7.53 11.29
CA CYS A 132 3.75 -8.68 10.44
C CYS A 132 5.18 -9.18 10.69
N GLY A 133 6.16 -8.27 10.78
CA GLY A 133 7.54 -8.62 11.08
C GLY A 133 7.71 -9.35 12.41
N ARG A 134 7.06 -8.88 13.47
CA ARG A 134 7.07 -9.50 14.80
C ARG A 134 6.41 -10.88 14.81
N LEU A 135 5.31 -11.06 14.08
CA LEU A 135 4.58 -12.33 14.00
C LEU A 135 5.39 -13.39 13.22
N LEU A 136 6.03 -12.99 12.13
CA LEU A 136 6.86 -13.88 11.29
C LEU A 136 8.21 -14.21 11.95
N HIS A 137 8.75 -13.32 12.79
CA HIS A 137 10.00 -13.58 13.49
C HIS A 137 9.80 -14.66 14.56
N ARG A 138 10.61 -15.74 14.59
CA ARG A 138 10.48 -16.90 15.52
C ARG A 138 10.41 -16.55 17.01
N GLY A 139 10.84 -15.35 17.38
CA GLY A 139 10.83 -14.85 18.76
C GLY A 139 12.08 -15.29 19.51
N VAL A 140 12.08 -15.13 20.83
CA VAL A 140 13.20 -15.50 21.70
C VAL A 140 12.97 -16.86 22.36
N LEU A 141 14.05 -17.60 22.62
CA LEU A 141 14.02 -18.95 23.23
C LEU A 141 13.18 -19.02 24.51
N LYS A 142 13.19 -17.94 25.29
CA LYS A 142 12.36 -17.79 26.51
C LYS A 142 10.88 -18.09 26.27
N HIS A 143 10.31 -17.71 25.13
CA HIS A 143 8.89 -17.97 24.85
C HIS A 143 8.63 -19.46 24.58
N THR A 144 9.53 -20.12 23.86
CA THR A 144 9.47 -21.57 23.64
C THR A 144 9.58 -22.34 24.95
N LEU A 145 10.52 -21.96 25.82
CA LEU A 145 10.70 -22.58 27.13
C LEU A 145 9.50 -22.37 28.07
N GLN A 146 8.70 -21.33 27.82
CA GLN A 146 7.46 -21.04 28.55
C GLN A 146 6.23 -21.72 27.94
N GLY A 147 6.39 -22.55 26.90
CA GLY A 147 5.27 -23.23 26.23
C GLY A 147 4.28 -22.26 25.57
N ARG A 148 4.71 -21.05 25.20
CA ARG A 148 3.82 -20.09 24.52
C ARG A 148 3.61 -20.52 23.08
N GLU A 149 2.41 -20.98 22.77
CA GLU A 149 1.98 -21.22 21.40
C GLU A 149 1.72 -19.91 20.66
N ARG A 150 1.93 -19.94 19.34
CA ARG A 150 1.62 -18.81 18.48
C ARG A 150 0.20 -18.95 18.01
N THR A 151 -0.60 -17.95 18.32
CA THR A 151 -1.95 -17.81 17.78
C THR A 151 -1.90 -16.83 16.63
N TYR A 152 -2.34 -17.26 15.45
CA TYR A 152 -2.53 -16.37 14.32
C TYR A 152 -4.00 -15.94 14.24
N ASP A 153 -4.22 -14.64 14.19
CA ASP A 153 -5.58 -14.07 14.12
C ASP A 153 -5.97 -13.81 12.67
N LEU A 154 -6.84 -14.66 12.12
CA LEU A 154 -7.34 -14.50 10.75
C LEU A 154 -8.18 -13.22 10.59
N ASN A 155 -8.91 -12.80 11.62
CA ASN A 155 -9.70 -11.57 11.57
C ASN A 155 -8.79 -10.35 11.47
N GLN A 156 -7.65 -10.38 12.16
CA GLN A 156 -6.65 -9.33 12.06
C GLN A 156 -6.06 -9.22 10.65
N VAL A 157 -5.76 -10.36 10.01
CA VAL A 157 -5.32 -10.43 8.61
C VAL A 157 -6.36 -9.84 7.67
N ALA A 158 -7.63 -10.24 7.82
CA ALA A 158 -8.72 -9.73 7.01
C ALA A 158 -8.91 -8.21 7.20
N ALA A 159 -8.78 -7.71 8.43
CA ALA A 159 -8.87 -6.29 8.74
C ALA A 159 -7.75 -5.48 8.07
N TRP A 160 -6.50 -5.94 8.15
CA TRP A 160 -5.36 -5.29 7.49
C TRP A 160 -5.48 -5.34 5.98
N LEU A 161 -5.91 -6.47 5.41
CA LEU A 161 -6.14 -6.57 3.97
C LEU A 161 -7.19 -5.56 3.51
N LYS A 162 -8.32 -5.45 4.22
CA LYS A 162 -9.38 -4.48 3.91
C LYS A 162 -8.87 -3.04 3.95
N GLN A 163 -8.04 -2.70 4.93
CA GLN A 163 -7.44 -1.36 5.05
C GLN A 163 -6.47 -1.06 3.90
N LEU A 164 -5.58 -2.01 3.57
CA LEU A 164 -4.62 -1.86 2.46
C LEU A 164 -5.31 -1.80 1.11
N TYR A 165 -6.32 -2.64 0.87
CA TYR A 165 -7.15 -2.57 -0.32
C TYR A 165 -7.91 -1.24 -0.38
N GLY A 166 -8.52 -0.79 0.72
CA GLY A 166 -9.18 0.51 0.78
C GLY A 166 -8.27 1.69 0.40
N LEU A 167 -7.00 1.65 0.84
CA LEU A 167 -5.99 2.65 0.48
C LEU A 167 -5.64 2.62 -1.02
N LEU A 168 -5.53 1.43 -1.61
CA LEU A 168 -4.87 1.23 -2.92
C LEU A 168 -5.81 0.93 -4.07
N ALA A 169 -7.05 0.48 -3.84
CA ALA A 169 -7.97 0.08 -4.90
C ALA A 169 -8.23 1.21 -5.90
N GLU A 170 -8.44 2.42 -5.38
CA GLU A 170 -8.60 3.63 -6.17
C GLU A 170 -7.91 4.78 -5.43
N HIS A 171 -6.82 5.29 -6.00
CA HIS A 171 -5.98 6.26 -5.30
C HIS A 171 -5.26 7.21 -6.24
N MET A 172 -4.72 8.26 -5.65
CA MET A 172 -3.86 9.23 -6.29
C MET A 172 -2.46 9.24 -5.70
N ILE A 173 -1.47 9.52 -6.54
CA ILE A 173 -0.13 9.94 -6.13
C ILE A 173 0.09 11.35 -6.62
N LEU A 174 0.39 12.25 -5.68
CA LEU A 174 0.57 13.66 -5.95
C LEU A 174 2.04 13.93 -6.22
N LEU A 175 2.32 14.54 -7.38
CA LEU A 175 3.66 14.91 -7.81
C LEU A 175 3.76 16.43 -8.06
N PRO A 176 3.73 17.28 -7.01
CA PRO A 176 3.67 18.73 -7.15
C PRO A 176 4.86 19.36 -7.90
N LYS A 177 6.09 18.86 -7.71
CA LYS A 177 7.28 19.38 -8.43
C LYS A 177 7.20 19.14 -9.93
N GLU A 178 6.43 18.14 -10.34
CA GLU A 178 6.19 17.81 -11.75
C GLU A 178 4.86 18.36 -12.26
N GLN A 179 4.08 19.05 -11.41
CA GLN A 179 2.71 19.51 -11.69
C GLN A 179 1.81 18.38 -12.20
N GLN A 180 1.97 17.20 -11.60
CA GLN A 180 1.35 15.96 -12.03
C GLN A 180 0.58 15.26 -10.91
N VAL A 181 -0.42 14.48 -11.33
CA VAL A 181 -1.09 13.49 -10.48
C VAL A 181 -1.18 12.18 -11.24
N LEU A 182 -0.79 11.08 -10.58
CA LEU A 182 -1.12 9.74 -11.06
C LEU A 182 -2.45 9.33 -10.44
N MET A 183 -3.39 8.89 -11.27
CA MET A 183 -4.68 8.33 -10.89
C MET A 183 -4.64 6.84 -11.14
N VAL A 184 -4.89 6.05 -10.11
CA VAL A 184 -4.62 4.62 -10.11
C VAL A 184 -5.89 3.86 -9.75
N ASN A 185 -6.17 2.82 -10.52
CA ASN A 185 -7.29 1.92 -10.27
C ASN A 185 -6.81 0.46 -10.39
N LEU A 186 -6.95 -0.29 -9.29
CA LEU A 186 -6.80 -1.74 -9.29
C LEU A 186 -8.14 -2.33 -9.76
N ILE A 187 -8.35 -2.43 -11.07
CA ILE A 187 -9.59 -3.01 -11.61
C ILE A 187 -9.85 -4.37 -10.95
N ASP A 188 -11.07 -4.66 -10.50
CA ASP A 188 -11.39 -5.93 -9.88
C ASP A 188 -11.21 -7.15 -10.83
N GLY A 189 -10.92 -8.31 -10.26
CA GLY A 189 -10.77 -9.60 -10.96
C GLY A 189 -9.34 -9.94 -11.43
N GLU A 190 -8.96 -11.22 -11.38
CA GLU A 190 -7.56 -11.68 -11.60
C GLU A 190 -6.97 -11.29 -12.97
N GLY A 191 -7.80 -11.12 -14.00
CA GLY A 191 -7.37 -10.73 -15.35
C GLY A 191 -7.28 -9.23 -15.61
N GLY A 192 -7.81 -8.39 -14.72
CA GLY A 192 -7.79 -6.94 -14.89
C GLY A 192 -6.38 -6.38 -14.77
N ARG A 193 -5.95 -5.53 -15.71
CA ARG A 193 -4.69 -4.80 -15.60
C ARG A 193 -4.89 -3.57 -14.73
N VAL A 194 -3.92 -3.27 -13.87
CA VAL A 194 -3.90 -1.97 -13.17
C VAL A 194 -3.92 -0.85 -14.20
N GLN A 195 -4.80 0.12 -13.98
CA GLN A 195 -4.84 1.34 -14.77
C GLN A 195 -4.14 2.46 -14.03
N VAL A 196 -3.25 3.16 -14.75
CA VAL A 196 -2.63 4.39 -14.29
C VAL A 196 -2.87 5.45 -15.36
N ALA A 197 -3.64 6.47 -15.01
CA ALA A 197 -3.80 7.67 -15.81
C ALA A 197 -2.94 8.79 -15.20
N LYS A 198 -2.43 9.68 -16.05
CA LYS A 198 -1.62 10.82 -15.63
C LYS A 198 -2.36 12.11 -15.98
N ALA A 199 -2.59 12.95 -14.99
CA ALA A 199 -3.03 14.32 -15.17
C ALA A 199 -1.84 15.27 -15.02
N VAL A 200 -1.79 16.31 -15.85
CA VAL A 200 -0.76 17.36 -15.85
C VAL A 200 -1.47 18.70 -15.78
N SER A 201 -1.01 19.61 -14.93
CA SER A 201 -1.55 20.97 -14.90
C SER A 201 -1.06 21.80 -16.09
N ASP A 202 -1.95 22.62 -16.64
CA ASP A 202 -1.69 23.64 -17.65
C ASP A 202 -1.52 25.05 -17.04
N GLY A 203 -1.49 25.14 -15.70
CA GLY A 203 -1.41 26.39 -14.94
C GLY A 203 -0.84 26.18 -13.53
N PRO A 204 -1.03 27.15 -12.61
CA PRO A 204 -0.53 27.03 -11.25
C PRO A 204 -1.10 25.80 -10.52
N PHE A 205 -0.21 24.94 -10.04
CA PHE A 205 -0.57 23.74 -9.30
C PHE A 205 -0.50 23.99 -7.79
N ALA A 206 -1.56 23.64 -7.06
CA ALA A 206 -1.58 23.65 -5.60
C ALA A 206 -2.28 22.40 -5.06
N VAL A 207 -1.76 21.85 -3.97
CA VAL A 207 -2.41 20.74 -3.25
C VAL A 207 -3.26 21.34 -2.12
N SER A 208 -4.57 21.09 -2.16
CA SER A 208 -5.47 21.52 -1.08
C SER A 208 -5.02 20.94 0.27
N PRO A 209 -5.17 21.69 1.38
CA PRO A 209 -4.96 21.17 2.73
C PRO A 209 -5.73 19.87 3.02
N ASP A 210 -6.88 19.64 2.39
CA ASP A 210 -7.67 18.41 2.56
C ASP A 210 -6.95 17.14 2.06
N PHE A 211 -5.92 17.33 1.23
CA PHE A 211 -5.00 16.32 0.70
C PHE A 211 -3.64 16.30 1.43
N ARG A 212 -3.41 17.14 2.46
CA ARG A 212 -2.26 17.02 3.37
C ARG A 212 -2.49 15.81 4.27
N LEU A 213 -2.00 14.65 3.85
CA LEU A 213 -2.05 13.42 4.64
C LEU A 213 -0.70 13.20 5.31
N GLY A 214 -0.64 13.47 6.61
CA GLY A 214 0.54 13.20 7.44
C GLY A 214 0.70 14.06 8.69
N HIS A 215 0.03 15.22 8.76
CA HIS A 215 0.19 16.08 9.93
C HIS A 215 -0.99 15.96 10.92
N LYS A 216 -0.63 15.43 12.09
CA LYS A 216 -1.38 15.29 13.35
C LYS A 216 -2.32 14.09 13.41
N ASP A 217 -1.75 12.93 13.75
CA ASP A 217 -2.36 12.18 14.84
C ASP A 217 -2.22 13.05 16.12
N PRO A 218 -3.25 13.16 16.97
CA PRO A 218 -3.14 13.87 18.25
C PRO A 218 -2.01 13.33 19.14
#